data_AF-A0A2E9J4R5-F1
#
_entry.id   AF-A0A2E9J4R5-F1
#
_cell.length_a   1.000
_cell.length_b   1.000
_cell.length_c   1.000
_cell.angle_alpha   90.00
_cell.angle_beta   90.00
_cell.angle_gamma   90.00
#
_symmetry.space_group_name_H-M   'P 1'
#
loop_
_entity.id
_entity.type
_entity.pdbx_description
1 polymer ?
#
loop_
_entity_poly.entity_id
_entity_poly.type
_entity_poly.pdbx_seq_one_letter_code
_entity_poly.pdbx_strand_id
1 'polypeptide(L)'
;MKKLITFIFSLLITFNVLANDWPHQNISKAVFALEIKDRTPVNIIEELDNSLGKIYFFTNIRNLQGQRVTHRWIYNNKVMAEVVLDVGGPRWRVWSSKNLWPTWIGEWSVEVLGADGEVLYQKEFNYISK
;
A
#
# COMPACT_ATOMS: atom_id res chain seq x y z
N MET A 1 -27.31 23.94 -56.08
CA MET A 1 -27.11 22.69 -55.31
C MET A 1 -25.82 22.83 -54.51
N LYS A 2 -25.94 23.01 -53.19
CA LYS A 2 -24.84 23.41 -52.29
C LYS A 2 -23.97 22.18 -51.99
N LYS A 3 -22.66 22.25 -52.29
CA LYS A 3 -21.68 21.26 -51.84
C LYS A 3 -21.21 21.67 -50.46
N LEU A 4 -21.63 20.93 -49.43
CA LEU A 4 -21.20 21.13 -48.05
C LEU A 4 -19.93 20.31 -47.84
N ILE A 5 -18.78 20.97 -47.71
CA ILE A 5 -17.52 20.35 -47.33
C ILE A 5 -17.48 20.32 -45.81
N THR A 6 -17.75 19.16 -45.23
CA THR A 6 -17.64 18.94 -43.79
C THR A 6 -16.18 18.70 -43.44
N PHE A 7 -15.51 19.72 -42.88
CA PHE A 7 -14.22 19.56 -42.24
C PHE A 7 -14.42 18.83 -40.91
N ILE A 8 -13.95 17.58 -40.84
CA ILE A 8 -13.89 16.82 -39.60
C ILE A 8 -12.71 17.35 -38.79
N PHE A 9 -13.01 18.17 -37.78
CA PHE A 9 -12.03 18.60 -36.78
C PHE A 9 -11.81 17.41 -35.84
N SER A 10 -10.81 16.57 -36.13
CA SER A 10 -10.45 15.45 -35.26
C SER A 10 -9.93 15.99 -33.94
N LEU A 11 -10.76 15.92 -32.91
CA LEU A 11 -10.38 16.16 -31.53
C LEU A 11 -9.42 15.04 -31.10
N LEU A 12 -8.11 15.29 -31.19
CA LEU A 12 -7.08 14.45 -30.59
C LEU A 12 -7.23 14.57 -29.06
N ILE A 13 -8.05 13.72 -28.48
CA ILE A 13 -8.02 13.46 -27.03
C ILE A 13 -6.72 12.69 -26.80
N THR A 14 -5.66 13.40 -26.44
CA THR A 14 -4.48 12.77 -25.87
C THR A 14 -4.88 12.20 -24.51
N PHE A 15 -5.26 10.92 -24.49
CA PHE A 15 -5.19 10.14 -23.27
C PHE A 15 -3.71 10.05 -22.90
N ASN A 16 -3.22 11.01 -22.12
CA ASN A 16 -2.06 10.74 -21.29
C ASN A 16 -2.49 9.59 -20.39
N VAL A 17 -2.04 8.38 -20.71
CA VAL A 17 -2.03 7.27 -19.76
C VAL A 17 -1.20 7.81 -18.62
N LEU A 18 -1.86 8.30 -17.57
CA LEU A 18 -1.19 8.64 -16.34
C LEU A 18 -0.42 7.38 -15.97
N ALA A 19 0.92 7.46 -15.97
CA ALA A 19 1.68 6.52 -15.20
C ALA A 19 0.97 6.47 -13.84
N ASN A 20 0.61 5.28 -13.36
CA ASN A 20 0.06 5.12 -12.02
C ASN A 20 1.13 5.60 -11.04
N ASP A 21 1.18 6.91 -10.83
CA ASP A 21 1.96 7.51 -9.80
C ASP A 21 1.35 7.00 -8.51
N TRP A 22 2.20 6.35 -7.72
CA TRP A 22 1.82 5.97 -6.39
C TRP A 22 1.42 7.24 -5.63
N PRO A 23 0.47 7.15 -4.68
CA PRO A 23 0.01 8.34 -3.94
C PRO A 23 1.14 9.14 -3.29
N HIS A 24 2.29 8.52 -3.08
CA HIS A 24 3.52 9.18 -2.68
C HIS A 24 4.74 8.68 -3.47
N GLN A 25 5.63 9.60 -3.83
CA GLN A 25 6.83 9.32 -4.64
C GLN A 25 7.78 8.28 -4.01
N ASN A 26 7.80 8.19 -2.67
CA ASN A 26 8.66 7.27 -1.94
C ASN A 26 8.10 5.84 -1.85
N ILE A 27 6.87 5.60 -2.28
CA ILE A 27 6.23 4.28 -2.21
C ILE A 27 5.99 3.76 -3.62
N SER A 28 6.20 2.46 -3.81
CA SER A 28 6.04 1.83 -5.14
C SER A 28 5.41 0.45 -5.12
N LYS A 29 5.15 -0.06 -3.92
CA LYS A 29 4.31 -1.21 -3.64
C LYS A 29 3.95 -1.16 -2.17
N ALA A 30 2.69 -1.41 -1.85
CA ALA A 30 2.20 -1.60 -0.50
C ALA A 30 1.05 -2.63 -0.54
N VAL A 31 1.28 -3.81 0.03
CA VAL A 31 0.33 -4.93 -0.05
C VAL A 31 0.32 -5.75 1.22
N PHE A 32 -0.85 -6.30 1.55
CA PHE A 32 -0.97 -7.34 2.55
C PHE A 32 -0.71 -8.71 1.92
N ALA A 33 -0.16 -9.61 2.72
CA ALA A 33 0.20 -10.96 2.29
C ALA A 33 0.12 -11.94 3.46
N LEU A 34 -0.16 -13.20 3.17
CA LEU A 34 -0.08 -14.26 4.19
C LEU A 34 1.36 -14.64 4.49
N GLU A 35 2.26 -14.49 3.52
CA GLU A 35 3.65 -14.92 3.63
C GLU A 35 4.61 -13.95 2.94
N ILE A 36 5.85 -13.93 3.43
CA ILE A 36 6.99 -13.31 2.74
C ILE A 36 7.99 -14.41 2.42
N LYS A 37 8.23 -14.66 1.13
CA LYS A 37 9.21 -15.64 0.63
C LYS A 37 10.22 -14.95 -0.26
N ASP A 38 11.51 -15.18 0.00
CA ASP A 38 12.61 -14.57 -0.76
C ASP A 38 12.50 -13.02 -0.84
N ARG A 39 12.06 -12.40 0.25
CA ARG A 39 11.79 -10.96 0.39
C ARG A 39 10.65 -10.45 -0.52
N THR A 40 9.70 -11.32 -0.87
CA THR A 40 8.60 -11.04 -1.79
C THR A 40 7.28 -11.45 -1.14
N PRO A 41 6.22 -10.63 -1.22
CA PRO A 41 4.91 -11.02 -0.70
C PRO A 41 4.30 -12.14 -1.55
N VAL A 42 3.79 -13.16 -0.89
CA VAL A 42 3.08 -14.31 -1.48
C VAL A 42 1.69 -14.39 -0.87
N ASN A 43 0.71 -14.83 -1.67
CA ASN A 43 -0.71 -14.85 -1.29
C ASN A 43 -1.18 -13.46 -0.88
N ILE A 44 -1.14 -12.53 -1.84
CA ILE A 44 -1.59 -11.14 -1.64
C ILE A 44 -3.10 -11.15 -1.45
N ILE A 45 -3.55 -10.43 -0.43
CA ILE A 45 -4.94 -10.39 0.02
C ILE A 45 -5.38 -8.96 0.31
N GLU A 46 -6.69 -8.74 0.32
CA GLU A 46 -7.35 -7.51 0.77
C GLU A 46 -8.32 -7.77 1.94
N GLU A 47 -8.58 -9.05 2.22
CA GLU A 47 -9.42 -9.52 3.31
C GLU A 47 -8.77 -10.76 3.93
N LEU A 48 -8.94 -10.93 5.24
CA LEU A 48 -8.43 -12.06 6.01
C LEU A 48 -9.53 -12.60 6.92
N ASP A 49 -9.78 -13.90 6.89
CA ASP A 49 -10.69 -14.52 7.86
C ASP A 49 -10.00 -14.84 9.18
N ASN A 50 -10.78 -14.91 10.25
CA ASN A 50 -10.27 -15.06 11.61
C ASN A 50 -9.73 -16.45 12.00
N SER A 51 -9.66 -17.40 11.05
CA SER A 51 -8.88 -18.64 11.24
C SER A 51 -7.37 -18.42 11.04
N LEU A 52 -6.99 -17.31 10.39
CA LEU A 52 -5.60 -16.94 10.13
C LEU A 52 -5.17 -15.82 11.08
N GLY A 53 -4.38 -16.18 12.10
CA GLY A 53 -3.97 -15.25 13.15
C GLY A 53 -2.78 -14.35 12.82
N LYS A 54 -2.27 -14.35 11.58
CA LYS A 54 -1.09 -13.56 11.21
C LYS A 54 -1.18 -13.01 9.79
N ILE A 55 -0.82 -11.75 9.63
CA ILE A 55 -0.76 -11.05 8.35
C ILE A 55 0.56 -10.26 8.24
N TYR A 56 1.07 -10.13 7.03
CA TYR A 56 2.24 -9.31 6.72
C TYR A 56 1.82 -8.08 5.93
N PHE A 57 2.46 -6.95 6.22
CA PHE A 57 2.37 -5.75 5.39
C PHE A 57 3.74 -5.48 4.75
N PHE A 58 3.80 -5.61 3.43
CA PHE A 58 5.00 -5.44 2.63
C PHE A 58 4.97 -4.08 1.95
N THR A 59 6.10 -3.38 1.98
CA THR A 59 6.29 -2.13 1.26
C THR A 59 7.61 -2.11 0.49
N ASN A 60 7.57 -1.49 -0.70
CA ASN A 60 8.75 -1.23 -1.51
C ASN A 60 8.99 0.28 -1.57
N ILE A 61 10.02 0.71 -0.84
CA ILE A 61 10.41 2.09 -0.59
C ILE A 61 11.36 2.59 -1.68
N ARG A 62 11.28 3.89 -1.99
CA ARG A 62 12.16 4.64 -2.89
C ARG A 62 12.71 5.88 -2.20
N ASN A 63 13.95 6.24 -2.52
CA ASN A 63 14.54 7.56 -2.21
C ASN A 63 14.54 7.95 -0.71
N LEU A 64 14.58 6.96 0.20
CA LEU A 64 14.69 7.17 1.66
C LEU A 64 15.93 6.48 2.24
N GLN A 65 16.97 6.26 1.43
CA GLN A 65 18.20 5.61 1.88
C GLN A 65 18.79 6.34 3.10
N GLY A 66 19.17 5.58 4.12
CA GLY A 66 19.73 6.11 5.37
C GLY A 66 18.69 6.64 6.35
N GLN A 67 17.41 6.65 5.97
CA GLN A 67 16.29 7.02 6.85
C GLN A 67 15.59 5.77 7.39
N ARG A 68 14.54 6.01 8.18
CA ARG A 68 13.64 4.99 8.70
C ARG A 68 12.23 5.25 8.22
N VAL A 69 11.47 4.18 8.07
CA VAL A 69 10.02 4.23 7.91
C VAL A 69 9.36 3.45 9.04
N THR A 70 8.15 3.84 9.41
CA THR A 70 7.38 3.13 10.44
C THR A 70 6.13 2.54 9.83
N HIS A 71 5.89 1.25 10.04
CA HIS A 71 4.58 0.66 9.81
C HIS A 71 3.74 0.82 11.10
N ARG A 72 2.69 1.65 11.05
CA ARG A 72 1.77 1.88 12.17
C ARG A 72 0.47 1.12 11.94
N TRP A 73 0.26 0.07 12.73
CA TRP A 73 -0.93 -0.79 12.68
C TRP A 73 -2.05 -0.19 13.52
N ILE A 74 -3.22 -0.03 12.92
CA ILE A 74 -4.38 0.63 13.53
C ILE A 74 -5.58 -0.30 13.45
N TYR A 75 -6.29 -0.42 14.58
CA TYR A 75 -7.55 -1.14 14.69
C TYR A 75 -8.53 -0.29 15.47
N ASN A 76 -9.75 -0.10 14.95
CA ASN A 76 -10.77 0.75 15.57
C ASN A 76 -10.22 2.12 16.01
N ASN A 77 -9.48 2.78 15.10
CA ASN A 77 -8.84 4.09 15.32
C ASN A 77 -7.82 4.12 16.48
N LYS A 78 -7.39 2.96 16.97
CA LYS A 78 -6.37 2.84 18.01
C LYS A 78 -5.09 2.26 17.42
N VAL A 79 -3.97 2.91 17.72
CA VAL A 79 -2.64 2.39 17.38
C VAL A 79 -2.37 1.13 18.19
N MET A 80 -2.17 0.02 17.50
CA MET A 80 -1.95 -1.30 18.09
C MET A 80 -0.48 -1.71 18.09
N ALA A 81 0.29 -1.20 17.13
CA ALA A 81 1.73 -1.41 17.05
C ALA A 81 2.37 -0.38 16.11
N GLU A 82 3.62 -0.01 16.41
CA GLU A 82 4.50 0.72 15.51
C GLU A 82 5.78 -0.08 15.32
N VAL A 83 6.15 -0.31 14.06
CA VAL A 83 7.35 -1.08 13.71
C VAL A 83 8.26 -0.22 12.85
N VAL A 84 9.37 0.20 13.44
CA VAL A 84 10.40 1.02 12.81
C VAL A 84 11.32 0.13 11.97
N LEU A 85 11.58 0.53 10.73
CA LEU A 85 12.30 -0.25 9.72
C LEU A 85 13.38 0.62 9.05
N ASP A 86 14.63 0.16 9.06
CA ASP A 86 15.73 0.88 8.42
C ASP A 86 15.73 0.70 6.89
N VAL A 87 16.02 1.79 6.16
CA VAL A 87 16.06 1.82 4.70
C VAL A 87 17.52 1.88 4.23
N GLY A 88 18.05 0.73 3.81
CA GLY A 88 19.49 0.58 3.49
C GLY A 88 19.90 1.02 2.08
N GLY A 89 18.96 1.31 1.19
CA GLY A 89 19.28 1.59 -0.22
C GLY A 89 18.25 2.47 -0.92
N PRO A 90 18.57 2.94 -2.14
CA PRO A 90 17.72 3.88 -2.89
C PRO A 90 16.38 3.25 -3.29
N ARG A 91 16.35 1.92 -3.43
CA ARG A 91 15.14 1.10 -3.46
C ARG A 91 15.28 0.00 -2.42
N TRP A 92 14.33 -0.09 -1.50
CA TRP A 92 14.42 -1.01 -0.37
C TRP A 92 13.09 -1.68 -0.07
N ARG A 93 13.12 -2.99 0.17
CA ARG A 93 11.96 -3.77 0.53
C ARG A 93 11.96 -3.97 2.04
N VAL A 94 10.87 -3.60 2.69
CA VAL A 94 10.63 -3.82 4.11
C VAL A 94 9.28 -4.47 4.33
N TRP A 95 9.11 -5.10 5.48
CA TRP A 95 7.83 -5.66 5.89
C TRP A 95 7.76 -5.71 7.42
N SER A 96 6.55 -5.62 7.93
CA SER A 96 6.24 -5.97 9.31
C SER A 96 5.07 -6.95 9.32
N SER A 97 4.81 -7.57 10.46
CA SER A 97 3.69 -8.50 10.61
C SER A 97 2.91 -8.20 11.89
N LYS A 98 1.63 -8.52 11.88
CA LYS A 98 0.76 -8.44 13.05
C LYS A 98 0.12 -9.79 13.31
N ASN A 99 0.23 -10.25 14.55
CA ASN A 99 -0.64 -11.32 15.04
C ASN A 99 -2.00 -10.69 15.40
N LEU A 100 -3.07 -11.26 14.88
CA LEU A 100 -4.45 -10.82 15.04
C LEU A 100 -5.19 -11.82 15.93
N TRP A 101 -5.86 -11.33 16.96
CA TRP A 101 -6.73 -12.17 17.77
C TRP A 101 -8.04 -12.42 17.05
N PRO A 102 -8.65 -13.62 17.15
CA PRO A 102 -9.89 -13.94 16.44
C PRO A 102 -11.07 -12.99 16.70
N THR A 103 -11.03 -12.25 17.82
CA THR A 103 -12.04 -11.28 18.22
C THR A 103 -11.81 -9.86 17.71
N TRP A 104 -10.66 -9.56 17.10
CA TRP A 104 -10.38 -8.23 16.55
C TRP A 104 -10.95 -8.02 15.14
N ILE A 105 -12.17 -8.48 14.94
CA ILE A 105 -12.92 -8.40 13.68
C ILE A 105 -13.19 -6.93 13.35
N GLY A 106 -13.13 -6.60 12.08
CA GLY A 106 -13.43 -5.28 11.56
C GLY A 106 -12.34 -4.74 10.64
N GLU A 107 -12.42 -3.45 10.41
CA GLU A 107 -11.47 -2.71 9.58
C GLU A 107 -10.15 -2.52 10.32
N TRP A 108 -9.06 -2.83 9.61
CA TRP A 108 -7.71 -2.54 10.02
C TRP A 108 -7.04 -1.67 8.98
N SER A 109 -6.14 -0.81 9.42
CA SER A 109 -5.26 -0.08 8.51
C SER A 109 -3.80 -0.15 8.95
N VAL A 110 -2.91 0.03 7.98
CA VAL A 110 -1.49 0.25 8.21
C VAL A 110 -1.07 1.51 7.50
N GLU A 111 -0.53 2.45 8.26
CA GLU A 111 0.12 3.63 7.73
C GLU A 111 1.63 3.38 7.59
N VAL A 112 2.21 3.91 6.53
CA VAL A 112 3.65 4.01 6.33
C VAL A 112 4.04 5.44 6.66
N LEU A 113 4.79 5.62 7.75
CA LEU A 113 5.24 6.93 8.19
C LEU A 113 6.68 7.17 7.74
N GLY A 114 6.97 8.40 7.32
CA GLY A 114 8.32 8.92 7.15
C GLY A 114 8.99 9.20 8.51
N ALA A 115 10.24 9.67 8.46
CA ALA A 115 11.05 9.87 9.66
C ALA A 115 10.55 11.02 10.57
N ASP A 116 9.82 11.98 10.00
CA ASP A 116 9.21 13.12 10.68
C ASP A 116 7.74 12.86 11.10
N GLY A 117 7.23 11.65 10.85
CA GLY A 117 5.84 11.27 11.13
C GLY A 117 4.86 11.59 10.01
N GLU A 118 5.31 12.07 8.84
CA GLU A 118 4.47 12.24 7.66
C GLU A 118 3.85 10.91 7.22
N VAL A 119 2.57 10.89 6.85
CA VAL A 119 1.93 9.69 6.31
C VAL A 119 2.26 9.61 4.82
N LEU A 120 3.18 8.70 4.47
CA LEU A 120 3.57 8.43 3.08
C LEU A 120 2.50 7.60 2.36
N TYR A 121 1.81 6.72 3.06
CA TYR A 121 0.78 5.85 2.50
C TYR A 121 -0.08 5.23 3.60
N GLN A 122 -1.33 4.91 3.29
CA GLN A 122 -2.22 4.11 4.14
C GLN A 122 -2.83 2.98 3.30
N LYS A 123 -2.94 1.79 3.91
CA LYS A 123 -3.68 0.68 3.32
C LYS A 123 -4.60 0.02 4.34
N GLU A 124 -5.79 -0.35 3.90
CA GLU A 124 -6.78 -1.05 4.71
C GLU A 124 -6.90 -2.53 4.31
N PHE A 125 -7.31 -3.35 5.28
CA PHE A 125 -7.82 -4.70 5.06
C PHE A 125 -8.96 -4.98 6.04
N ASN A 126 -9.88 -5.85 5.64
CA ASN A 126 -10.94 -6.32 6.53
C ASN A 126 -10.52 -7.64 7.18
N TYR A 127 -10.70 -7.73 8.50
CA TYR A 127 -10.56 -8.98 9.24
C TYR A 127 -11.94 -9.49 9.62
N ILE A 128 -12.38 -10.59 9.01
CA ILE A 128 -13.77 -11.05 9.08
C ILE A 128 -13.92 -12.34 9.88
N SER A 129 -15.12 -12.58 10.42
CA SER A 129 -15.45 -13.93 10.90
C SER A 129 -15.50 -14.88 9.71
N LYS A 130 -14.94 -16.07 9.89
CA LYS A 130 -15.29 -17.22 9.06
C LYS A 130 -16.73 -17.67 9.32
#